data_AF-H0ABJ3-F1
#
_entry.id   AF-H0ABJ3-F1
#
_cell.length_a   1.000
_cell.length_b   1.000
_cell.length_c   1.000
_cell.angle_alpha   90.00
_cell.angle_beta   90.00
_cell.angle_gamma   90.00
#
_symmetry.space_group_name_H-M   'P 1'
#
loop_
_entity.id
_entity.type
_entity.pdbx_description
1 polymer ?
#
loop_
_entity_poly.entity_id
_entity_poly.type
_entity_poly.pdbx_seq_one_letter_code
_entity_poly.pdbx_strand_id
1 'polypeptide(L)' 'MAIFRMDEIREMDATELKDQISDLQKELVQERGQIEVGGFSENPGRLGEMRKTIALNALLSVSCI' A
#
# COMPACT_ATOMS: atom_id res chain seq x y z
N MET A 1 -3.07 -4.10 13.14
CA MET A 1 -3.24 -3.95 11.68
C MET A 1 -1.86 -4.02 11.06
N ALA A 2 -1.56 -4.99 10.20
CA ALA A 2 -0.21 -5.19 9.69
C ALA A 2 0.00 -4.33 8.43
N ILE A 3 0.32 -3.06 8.66
CA ILE A 3 1.03 -2.21 7.71
C ILE A 3 2.49 -2.59 7.90
N PHE A 4 3.11 -3.18 6.88
CA PHE A 4 4.48 -3.71 6.94
C PHE A 4 5.42 -2.82 7.75
N ARG A 5 6.18 -3.44 8.67
CA ARG A 5 7.21 -2.72 9.42
C ARG A 5 8.40 -2.43 8.51
N MET A 6 9.14 -1.36 8.79
CA MET A 6 10.34 -1.02 8.01
C MET A 6 11.34 -2.17 7.92
N ASP A 7 11.42 -3.00 8.96
CA ASP A 7 12.33 -4.14 9.00
C ASP A 7 11.90 -5.24 8.00
N GLU A 8 10.61 -5.53 7.92
CA GLU A 8 10.05 -6.49 6.95
C GLU A 8 10.28 -6.01 5.51
N ILE A 9 10.12 -4.71 5.27
CA ILE A 9 10.35 -4.10 3.95
C ILE A 9 11.82 -4.18 3.53
N ARG A 10 12.75 -4.09 4.48
CA ARG A 10 14.20 -4.17 4.22
C ARG A 10 14.69 -5.59 4.00
N GLU A 11 14.00 -6.58 4.56
CA GLU A 11 14.29 -7.99 4.35
C GLU A 11 13.72 -8.53 3.02
N MET A 12 12.74 -7.83 2.46
CA MET A 12 12.12 -8.17 1.17
C MET A 12 13.00 -7.82 -0.03
N ASP A 13 12.90 -8.65 -1.06
CA ASP A 13 13.61 -8.42 -2.32
C ASP A 13 12.94 -7.32 -3.17
N ALA A 14 13.69 -6.67 -4.05
CA ALA A 14 13.17 -5.54 -4.83
C ALA A 14 11.97 -5.92 -5.74
N THR A 15 11.92 -7.19 -6.15
CA THR A 15 10.83 -7.75 -6.95
C THR A 15 9.59 -7.99 -6.09
N GLU A 16 9.75 -8.62 -4.92
CA GLU A 16 8.66 -8.85 -3.96
C GLU A 16 8.05 -7.53 -3.49
N LEU A 17 8.90 -6.53 -3.25
CA LEU A 17 8.49 -5.19 -2.84
C LEU A 17 7.66 -4.49 -3.93
N LYS A 18 8.00 -4.68 -5.22
CA LYS A 18 7.18 -4.18 -6.33
C LYS A 18 5.84 -4.90 -6.44
N ASP A 19 5.83 -6.22 -6.28
CA ASP A 19 4.60 -7.00 -6.36
C ASP A 19 3.63 -6.61 -5.23
N GLN A 20 4.13 -6.45 -4.00
CA GLN A 20 3.33 -5.95 -2.88
C GLN A 20 2.79 -4.54 -3.11
N ILE A 21 3.59 -3.62 -3.64
CA ILE A 21 3.11 -2.27 -3.99
C ILE A 21 1.99 -2.37 -5.05
N SER A 22 2.15 -3.23 -6.05
CA SER A 22 1.13 -3.44 -7.09
C SER A 22 -0.19 -3.92 -6.50
N ASP A 23 -0.13 -4.87 -5.57
CA ASP A 23 -1.33 -5.43 -4.94
C ASP A 23 -2.02 -4.41 -4.03
N LEU A 24 -1.27 -3.66 -3.22
CA LEU A 24 -1.81 -2.55 -2.42
C LEU A 24 -2.46 -1.46 -3.30
N GLN A 25 -1.89 -1.19 -4.49
CA GLN A 25 -2.48 -0.26 -5.45
C GLN A 25 -3.78 -0.78 -6.04
N LYS A 26 -3.87 -2.07 -6.37
CA LYS A 26 -5.12 -2.69 -6.88
C LYS A 26 -6.25 -2.59 -5.85
N GLU A 27 -5.96 -2.93 -4.60
CA GLU A 27 -6.94 -2.80 -3.50
C GLU A 27 -7.41 -1.34 -3.34
N LEU A 28 -6.48 -0.39 -3.40
CA LEU A 28 -6.78 1.02 -3.28
C LEU A 28 -7.67 1.53 -4.43
N VAL A 29 -7.46 1.03 -5.65
CA VAL A 29 -8.32 1.34 -6.81
C VAL A 29 -9.72 0.76 -6.63
N GLN A 30 -9.85 -0.47 -6.13
CA GLN A 30 -11.14 -1.09 -5.87
C GLN A 30 -11.94 -0.34 -4.80
N GLU A 31 -11.30 0.02 -3.68
CA GLU A 31 -11.96 0.82 -2.63
C GLU A 31 -12.36 2.20 -3.12
N ARG A 32 -11.51 2.86 -3.93
CA ARG A 32 -11.88 4.13 -4.56
C ARG A 32 -13.07 3.99 -5.50
N GLY A 33 -13.12 2.93 -6.30
CA GLY A 33 -14.25 2.64 -7.17
C GLY A 33 -15.56 2.47 -6.39
N GLN A 34 -15.52 1.80 -5.23
CA GLN A 34 -16.70 1.71 -4.36
C GLN A 34 -17.15 3.09 -3.84
N ILE A 35 -16.21 3.94 -3.43
CA ILE A 35 -16.51 5.31 -2.96
C ILE A 35 -17.14 6.14 -4.09
N GLU A 36 -16.58 6.07 -5.31
CA GLU A 36 -17.04 6.85 -6.46
C GLU A 36 -18.46 6.47 -6.92
N VAL A 37 -18.83 5.19 -6.80
CA VAL A 37 -20.18 4.70 -7.12
C VAL A 37 -21.20 5.11 -6.02
N GLY A 38 -20.77 5.79 -4.97
CA GLY A 38 -21.59 6.19 -3.83
C GLY A 38 -21.73 5.11 -2.75
N GLY A 39 -20.91 4.06 -2.82
CA GLY A 39 -20.78 3.05 -1.78
C GLY A 39 -20.02 3.59 -0.56
N PHE A 40 -20.22 2.95 0.59
CA PHE A 40 -19.47 3.27 1.81
C PHE A 40 -18.16 2.48 1.80
N SER A 41 -17.02 3.13 2.05
CA SER A 41 -15.79 2.39 2.34
C SER A 41 -15.96 1.71 3.69
N GLU A 42 -15.77 0.39 3.74
CA GLU A 42 -15.89 -0.38 4.97
C GLU A 42 -14.95 0.14 6.06
N ASN A 43 -13.80 0.73 5.67
CA ASN A 43 -12.84 1.32 6.59
C ASN A 43 -12.07 2.49 5.95
N PRO A 44 -12.56 3.74 6.02
CA PRO A 44 -11.85 4.91 5.49
C PRO A 44 -10.47 5.13 6.14
N GLY A 45 -10.29 4.67 7.39
CA GLY A 45 -9.00 4.65 8.08
C GLY A 45 -7.96 3.76 7.37
N ARG A 46 -8.39 2.60 6.86
CA ARG A 46 -7.54 1.65 6.14
C ARG A 46 -7.02 2.24 4.83
N LEU A 47 -7.82 3.04 4.14
CA LEU A 47 -7.43 3.77 2.93
C LEU A 47 -6.31 4.79 3.18
N GLY A 48 -6.35 5.48 4.33
CA GLY A 48 -5.28 6.38 4.76
C GLY A 48 -3.99 5.63 5.08
N GLU A 49 -4.12 4.47 5.71
CA GLU A 49 -3.02 3.58 6.05
C GLU A 49 -2.34 2.99 4.81
N MET A 50 -3.10 2.40 3.87
CA MET A 50 -2.58 1.89 2.60
C MET A 50 -1.77 2.93 1.83
N ARG A 51 -2.25 4.18 1.76
CA ARG A 51 -1.51 5.28 1.12
C ARG A 51 -0.17 5.56 1.79
N LYS A 52 -0.13 5.57 3.13
CA LYS A 52 1.11 5.74 3.89
C LYS A 52 2.07 4.58 3.66
N THR A 53 1.56 3.34 3.63
CA THR A 53 2.35 2.13 3.35
C THR A 53 2.99 2.19 1.96
N ILE A 54 2.21 2.55 0.93
CA ILE A 54 2.72 2.67 -0.45
C ILE A 54 3.79 3.76 -0.52
N ALA A 55 3.56 4.93 0.08
CA ALA A 55 4.52 6.03 0.07
C ALA A 55 5.82 5.68 0.81
N LEU A 56 5.71 5.00 1.96
CA LEU A 56 6.85 4.53 2.74
C LEU A 56 7.71 3.55 1.96
N ASN A 57 7.08 2.54 1.35
CA ASN A 57 7.77 1.53 0.56
C ASN A 57 8.42 2.12 -0.71
N ALA A 58 7.74 3.05 -1.38
CA ALA A 58 8.28 3.73 -2.55
C ALA A 58 9.51 4.59 -2.24
N LEU A 59 9.57 5.20 -1.04
CA LEU A 59 10.76 5.95 -0.60
C LEU A 59 11.94 5.03 -0.30
N LEU A 60 11.70 3.84 0.27
CA LEU A 60 12.76 2.87 0.55
C LEU A 60 13.41 2.34 -0.73
N SER A 61 12.62 2.06 -1.77
CA SER A 61 13.16 1.58 -3.06
C SER A 61 14.05 2.61 -3.76
N VAL A 62 13.79 3.91 -3.58
CA VAL A 62 14.62 5.01 -4.11
C VAL A 62 15.89 5.22 -3.27
N SER A 63 15.88 4.86 -1.99
CA SER A 63 17.06 5.00 -1.12
C SER A 63 18.08 3.86 -1.26
N CYS A 64 17.67 2.74 -1.87
CA CYS A 64 18.49 1.53 -2.03
C CYS A 64 19.16 1.41 -3.43
N ILE A 65 18.91 2.37 -4.33
CA ILE A 65 19.53 2.48 -5.67
C ILE A 65 20.51 3.65 -5.65
#